data_AF-A0A1V5X3J4-F1
#
_entry.id   AF-A0A1V5X3J4-F1
#
_cell.length_a   1.000
_cell.length_b   1.000
_cell.length_c   1.000
_cell.angle_alpha   90.00
_cell.angle_beta   90.00
_cell.angle_gamma   90.00
#
_symmetry.space_group_name_H-M   'P 1'
#
loop_
_entity.id
_entity.type
_entity.pdbx_description
1 polymer ?
#
loop_
_entity_poly.entity_id
_entity_poly.type
_entity_poly.pdbx_seq_one_letter_code
_entity_poly.pdbx_strand_id
1 'polypeptide(L)'
;MFRAGGTVSSIRLIHALNTVFSHELPSSLDLSWPSHAVVLLRPCVRPIALPVVLTRESQSFQLPLMLSFRRREIMCCGGLWALLACGSNPSDNSHRSATDAAANDSGQADSEGKDAATNDAGLPDSALTDTPAIDTEMPDTEGGNDVEQEPDAPPSPPGPVEYLGYFASAFDGHGSGDYSVDTAQAGANLTFIRAGLSTLGPKLTVAKTANQKAVVLVHDHLFDWTAGLSLRTDWKERWDAIASVVEDGHTDTVAAFYPIDEPYWNAHLNGVSNDTMKGWLVDIVTAIRERFPSKAVGTILAIDTLKKNLGSSYVGMFDWVGFDCYGPWDDCWGQSMSWYVDTLGTWLTDQQRMISVPEAFLWGTSGTDLSAQHTIVTRLNRWHAQILSDDRTIAVVPFYWPSMDLNGDGLTDTGAKDLPWIKERMAQMAASLLHPEQSRVFPTDEIASSSYSTSLPFAATDRNDNSSWNAGGYAPQWIAFDLGNTNPLQRIELLTIQDPSGNTVHVLEGSFDGASWFPIGTLAGVTDGNQLLSWSGTASTRWVRVMTTESPSWVGWREVRFFK
;
A
#
# COMPACT_ATOMS: atom_id res chain seq x y z
N MET A 1 72.61 17.59 -35.70
CA MET A 1 73.14 16.24 -35.36
C MET A 1 73.06 16.09 -33.84
N PHE A 2 72.55 15.01 -33.24
CA PHE A 2 71.81 13.85 -33.77
C PHE A 2 70.78 13.35 -32.72
N ARG A 3 69.71 12.73 -33.23
CA ARG A 3 68.55 11.99 -32.63
C ARG A 3 68.78 11.30 -31.27
N ALA A 4 67.85 11.28 -30.29
CA ALA A 4 66.52 10.61 -30.21
C ALA A 4 66.59 9.05 -30.08
N GLY A 5 65.66 8.30 -29.48
CA GLY A 5 64.40 8.60 -28.75
C GLY A 5 63.51 7.33 -28.56
N GLY A 6 62.53 7.35 -27.63
CA GLY A 6 61.57 6.26 -27.33
C GLY A 6 61.91 5.45 -26.03
N THR A 7 61.08 5.37 -24.97
CA THR A 7 59.74 4.72 -24.74
C THR A 7 59.81 3.18 -24.64
N VAL A 8 59.32 2.51 -23.57
CA VAL A 8 57.89 2.33 -23.15
C VAL A 8 57.77 1.87 -21.66
N SER A 9 56.61 2.13 -21.01
CA SER A 9 55.93 1.54 -19.81
C SER A 9 56.66 0.61 -18.80
N SER A 10 56.34 0.55 -17.50
CA SER A 10 55.36 1.24 -16.62
C SER A 10 55.82 1.22 -15.14
N ILE A 11 55.19 1.98 -14.24
CA ILE A 11 55.68 2.25 -12.86
C ILE A 11 54.72 1.78 -11.74
N ARG A 12 55.28 1.01 -10.78
CA ARG A 12 55.06 0.85 -9.31
C ARG A 12 53.63 0.86 -8.71
N LEU A 13 53.21 0.02 -7.74
CA LEU A 13 53.84 -0.79 -6.64
C LEU A 13 54.18 -0.05 -5.33
N ILE A 14 53.55 -0.45 -4.21
CA ILE A 14 53.92 -0.37 -2.76
C ILE A 14 52.71 -0.92 -1.95
N HIS A 15 52.79 -1.99 -1.13
CA HIS A 15 53.27 -2.10 0.28
C HIS A 15 52.41 -1.32 1.31
N ALA A 16 52.13 -1.75 2.56
CA ALA A 16 52.27 -3.03 3.33
C ALA A 16 51.49 -2.86 4.69
N LEU A 17 51.45 -3.69 5.76
CA LEU A 17 52.02 -4.99 6.21
C LEU A 17 51.21 -5.50 7.47
N ASN A 18 51.69 -6.56 8.13
CA ASN A 18 51.53 -6.99 9.55
C ASN A 18 50.46 -8.03 10.00
N THR A 19 51.00 -9.03 10.73
CA THR A 19 50.44 -10.20 11.45
C THR A 19 50.25 -9.89 12.96
N VAL A 20 49.89 -10.79 13.92
CA VAL A 20 49.92 -12.28 14.08
C VAL A 20 48.64 -12.73 14.86
N PHE A 21 48.38 -13.94 15.40
CA PHE A 21 49.12 -15.16 15.84
C PHE A 21 48.21 -16.42 15.59
N SER A 22 48.31 -17.64 16.16
CA SER A 22 49.08 -18.34 17.23
C SER A 22 49.39 -19.81 16.82
N HIS A 23 49.37 -20.81 17.72
CA HIS A 23 49.77 -22.21 17.46
C HIS A 23 48.87 -23.29 18.12
N GLU A 24 48.79 -24.45 17.46
CA GLU A 24 48.75 -25.85 17.98
C GLU A 24 47.54 -26.48 18.72
N LEU A 25 47.49 -27.83 18.63
CA LEU A 25 46.53 -28.81 19.16
C LEU A 25 47.22 -29.67 20.27
N PRO A 26 46.50 -30.36 21.19
CA PRO A 26 46.13 -31.76 20.90
C PRO A 26 44.85 -32.35 21.57
N SER A 27 44.30 -33.37 20.91
CA SER A 27 43.44 -34.50 21.37
C SER A 27 42.96 -34.64 22.84
N SER A 28 41.68 -35.01 23.05
CA SER A 28 41.25 -36.42 23.28
C SER A 28 39.78 -36.58 23.78
N LEU A 29 39.11 -37.69 23.36
CA LEU A 29 37.95 -38.38 23.99
C LEU A 29 36.61 -37.58 24.18
N ASP A 30 35.40 -38.15 24.21
CA ASP A 30 34.97 -39.56 24.01
C ASP A 30 33.52 -39.71 23.43
N LEU A 31 33.20 -40.94 23.02
CA LEU A 31 31.88 -41.61 22.83
C LEU A 31 30.54 -40.83 22.96
N SER A 32 29.71 -40.84 21.91
CA SER A 32 28.62 -41.86 21.74
C SER A 32 27.51 -41.46 20.74
N TRP A 33 27.00 -42.42 19.95
CA TRP A 33 25.77 -42.33 19.13
C TRP A 33 25.12 -43.73 19.00
N PRO A 34 23.78 -43.88 19.19
CA PRO A 34 23.11 -45.18 19.09
C PRO A 34 22.71 -45.57 17.65
N SER A 35 22.87 -46.86 17.38
CA SER A 35 22.71 -47.51 16.08
C SER A 35 21.27 -47.80 15.62
N HIS A 36 21.09 -47.75 14.29
CA HIS A 36 20.32 -48.69 13.45
C HIS A 36 18.82 -48.95 13.68
N ALA A 37 18.04 -48.70 12.62
CA ALA A 37 17.08 -49.67 12.09
C ALA A 37 17.04 -49.57 10.54
N VAL A 38 17.17 -50.70 9.84
CA VAL A 38 17.09 -50.77 8.37
C VAL A 38 16.17 -51.93 7.98
N VAL A 39 15.18 -51.66 7.12
CA VAL A 39 14.35 -52.68 6.48
C VAL A 39 14.33 -52.42 4.97
N LEU A 40 14.75 -53.41 4.20
CA LEU A 40 14.76 -53.40 2.73
C LEU A 40 13.40 -53.85 2.18
N LEU A 41 12.95 -53.28 1.05
CA LEU A 41 12.25 -54.05 0.00
C LEU A 41 12.20 -53.32 -1.37
N ARG A 42 13.14 -53.70 -2.26
CA ARG A 42 13.12 -53.78 -3.75
C ARG A 42 12.41 -52.70 -4.61
N PRO A 43 13.10 -52.13 -5.64
CA PRO A 43 12.49 -51.36 -6.73
C PRO A 43 12.08 -52.23 -7.94
N CYS A 44 11.18 -51.71 -8.79
CA CYS A 44 10.76 -52.34 -10.07
C CYS A 44 11.03 -51.47 -11.31
N VAL A 45 12.16 -51.75 -11.96
CA VAL A 45 12.37 -51.93 -13.42
C VAL A 45 11.50 -51.12 -14.42
N ARG A 46 12.17 -50.29 -15.24
CA ARG A 46 11.68 -49.81 -16.55
C ARG A 46 11.83 -50.89 -17.64
N PRO A 47 11.02 -50.87 -18.71
CA PRO A 47 11.46 -51.27 -20.05
C PRO A 47 11.81 -50.04 -20.93
N ILE A 48 12.66 -50.25 -21.94
CA ILE A 48 12.97 -49.29 -23.02
C ILE A 48 12.59 -49.93 -24.35
N ALA A 49 11.91 -49.20 -25.24
CA ALA A 49 11.74 -49.59 -26.64
C ALA A 49 11.59 -48.38 -27.58
N LEU A 50 12.39 -48.39 -28.65
CA LEU A 50 12.40 -47.55 -29.86
C LEU A 50 13.03 -48.43 -30.97
N PRO A 51 12.91 -48.14 -32.28
CA PRO A 51 12.06 -47.15 -32.95
C PRO A 51 11.20 -47.73 -34.09
N VAL A 52 10.30 -46.92 -34.68
CA VAL A 52 9.87 -47.06 -36.08
C VAL A 52 9.78 -45.67 -36.71
N VAL A 53 10.25 -45.53 -37.95
CA VAL A 53 10.14 -44.31 -38.77
C VAL A 53 9.08 -44.53 -39.84
N LEU A 54 8.14 -43.57 -39.98
CA LEU A 54 7.32 -43.36 -41.18
C LEU A 54 7.14 -41.86 -41.43
N THR A 55 6.76 -41.49 -42.65
CA THR A 55 7.10 -40.19 -43.26
C THR A 55 5.91 -39.38 -43.79
N ARG A 56 6.17 -38.06 -43.91
CA ARG A 56 5.54 -37.06 -44.80
C ARG A 56 4.15 -36.48 -44.45
N GLU A 57 4.09 -35.16 -44.63
CA GLU A 57 3.02 -34.33 -45.22
C GLU A 57 1.57 -34.57 -44.71
N SER A 58 0.91 -33.59 -44.09
CA SER A 58 0.52 -32.36 -44.80
C SER A 58 -0.14 -31.29 -43.87
N GLN A 59 -0.65 -30.22 -44.47
CA GLN A 59 -1.34 -29.05 -43.89
C GLN A 59 -2.43 -29.42 -42.84
N SER A 60 -2.75 -28.60 -41.83
CA SER A 60 -3.40 -27.29 -42.00
C SER A 60 -3.42 -26.43 -40.72
N PHE A 61 -3.65 -25.13 -40.86
CA PHE A 61 -3.96 -24.20 -39.76
C PHE A 61 -5.35 -24.49 -39.13
N GLN A 62 -5.42 -24.59 -37.80
CA GLN A 62 -6.62 -24.24 -37.02
C GLN A 62 -6.21 -23.66 -35.65
N LEU A 63 -6.74 -22.49 -35.30
CA LEU A 63 -6.70 -21.96 -33.94
C LEU A 63 -7.89 -22.50 -33.13
N PRO A 64 -7.69 -23.08 -31.94
CA PRO A 64 -8.75 -23.24 -30.96
C PRO A 64 -8.90 -21.95 -30.15
N LEU A 65 -9.98 -21.20 -30.38
CA LEU A 65 -10.33 -20.01 -29.62
C LEU A 65 -10.82 -20.40 -28.20
N MET A 66 -9.93 -20.43 -27.21
CA MET A 66 -10.32 -20.74 -25.82
C MET A 66 -10.79 -19.49 -25.04
N LEU A 67 -12.10 -19.22 -25.07
CA LEU A 67 -12.72 -18.41 -24.01
C LEU A 67 -12.81 -19.24 -22.72
N SER A 68 -11.83 -19.08 -21.82
CA SER A 68 -11.85 -19.65 -20.47
C SER A 68 -12.43 -18.67 -19.46
N PHE A 69 -13.75 -18.42 -19.51
CA PHE A 69 -14.46 -17.79 -18.40
C PHE A 69 -14.53 -18.78 -17.22
N ARG A 70 -13.50 -18.78 -16.38
CA ARG A 70 -13.62 -19.29 -15.01
C ARG A 70 -14.01 -18.12 -14.11
N ARG A 71 -15.23 -18.16 -13.57
CA ARG A 71 -15.46 -17.49 -12.28
C ARG A 71 -14.51 -18.15 -11.27
N ARG A 72 -13.63 -17.36 -10.66
CA ARG A 72 -13.09 -17.68 -9.34
C ARG A 72 -13.92 -16.89 -8.36
N GLU A 73 -14.57 -17.58 -7.43
CA GLU A 73 -14.95 -16.96 -6.17
C GLU A 73 -13.64 -16.76 -5.40
N ILE A 74 -13.36 -15.51 -5.02
CA ILE A 74 -12.09 -15.14 -4.38
C ILE A 74 -12.33 -15.14 -2.87
N MET A 75 -11.45 -15.85 -2.16
CA MET A 75 -11.64 -16.23 -0.77
C MET A 75 -10.76 -15.34 0.11
N CYS A 76 -11.37 -14.31 0.71
CA CYS A 76 -10.66 -13.41 1.63
C CYS A 76 -10.43 -14.13 2.96
N CYS A 77 -9.31 -14.87 3.06
CA CYS A 77 -8.93 -15.62 4.25
C CYS A 77 -8.30 -14.71 5.32
N GLY A 78 -9.11 -13.82 5.90
CA GLY A 78 -8.84 -13.10 7.15
C GLY A 78 -8.79 -14.01 8.38
N GLY A 79 -8.05 -15.12 8.30
CA GLY A 79 -7.81 -16.09 9.36
C GLY A 79 -8.84 -17.22 9.50
N LEU A 80 -8.36 -18.47 9.45
CA LEU A 80 -8.60 -19.47 10.51
C LEU A 80 -7.64 -20.66 10.37
N TRP A 81 -6.93 -21.04 11.44
CA TRP A 81 -6.30 -22.36 11.55
C TRP A 81 -7.13 -23.23 12.52
N ALA A 82 -7.98 -24.10 11.98
CA ALA A 82 -8.76 -25.08 12.75
C ALA A 82 -8.74 -26.44 12.06
N LEU A 83 -8.26 -27.47 12.77
CA LEU A 83 -8.13 -28.84 12.25
C LEU A 83 -9.49 -29.55 12.19
N LEU A 84 -9.93 -29.88 10.97
CA LEU A 84 -11.14 -30.67 10.72
C LEU A 84 -10.96 -32.16 11.04
N ALA A 85 -11.89 -32.72 11.82
CA ALA A 85 -12.09 -34.16 11.97
C ALA A 85 -13.31 -34.61 11.16
N CYS A 86 -13.17 -35.65 10.34
CA CYS A 86 -14.18 -36.05 9.35
C CYS A 86 -15.42 -36.75 9.95
N GLY A 87 -16.59 -36.50 9.35
CA GLY A 87 -17.88 -37.07 9.77
C GLY A 87 -18.92 -37.24 8.65
N SER A 88 -18.60 -38.04 7.62
CA SER A 88 -19.51 -38.72 6.66
C SER A 88 -20.79 -38.02 6.10
N ASN A 89 -20.74 -37.82 4.77
CA ASN A 89 -21.82 -37.65 3.75
C ASN A 89 -22.96 -38.74 3.83
N PRO A 90 -24.08 -38.75 3.02
CA PRO A 90 -24.37 -37.97 1.79
C PRO A 90 -25.85 -37.53 1.48
N SER A 91 -26.03 -36.94 0.29
CA SER A 91 -27.25 -36.87 -0.59
C SER A 91 -28.32 -35.80 -0.24
N ASP A 92 -29.10 -35.26 -1.21
CA ASP A 92 -29.39 -35.73 -2.59
C ASP A 92 -29.60 -34.58 -3.63
N ASN A 93 -29.84 -34.95 -4.90
CA ASN A 93 -29.93 -34.11 -6.09
C ASN A 93 -31.35 -33.54 -6.38
N SER A 94 -31.43 -32.45 -7.16
CA SER A 94 -32.09 -32.49 -8.49
C SER A 94 -31.97 -31.18 -9.29
N HIS A 95 -31.72 -31.30 -10.59
CA HIS A 95 -31.84 -30.20 -11.57
C HIS A 95 -33.29 -30.06 -12.09
N ARG A 96 -33.66 -28.84 -12.50
CA ARG A 96 -34.49 -28.59 -13.70
C ARG A 96 -34.12 -27.24 -14.33
N SER A 97 -34.43 -27.09 -15.61
CA SER A 97 -34.00 -25.99 -16.49
C SER A 97 -35.08 -25.68 -17.55
N ALA A 98 -34.79 -24.75 -18.47
CA ALA A 98 -35.64 -24.23 -19.56
C ALA A 98 -36.68 -23.17 -19.10
N THR A 99 -37.00 -22.10 -19.88
CA THR A 99 -36.55 -21.72 -21.24
C THR A 99 -36.67 -20.21 -21.50
N ASP A 100 -36.10 -19.75 -22.62
CA ASP A 100 -35.97 -18.37 -23.10
C ASP A 100 -37.28 -17.69 -23.55
N ALA A 101 -37.29 -16.34 -23.55
CA ALA A 101 -37.73 -15.49 -24.67
C ALA A 101 -37.47 -13.99 -24.38
N ALA A 102 -37.34 -13.15 -25.42
CA ALA A 102 -37.09 -11.71 -25.30
C ALA A 102 -37.88 -10.88 -26.33
N ALA A 103 -38.20 -9.62 -26.01
CA ALA A 103 -38.54 -8.55 -26.98
C ALA A 103 -38.54 -7.15 -26.32
N ASN A 104 -38.24 -6.11 -27.12
CA ASN A 104 -38.51 -4.69 -26.84
C ASN A 104 -40.03 -4.39 -27.06
N ASP A 105 -40.63 -3.24 -26.72
CA ASP A 105 -40.39 -1.90 -27.27
C ASP A 105 -41.06 -0.77 -26.43
N SER A 106 -40.95 0.45 -26.94
CA SER A 106 -41.09 1.79 -26.35
C SER A 106 -42.53 2.36 -26.17
N GLY A 107 -42.62 3.44 -25.37
CA GLY A 107 -43.79 4.31 -25.21
C GLY A 107 -43.46 5.50 -24.27
N GLN A 108 -43.95 6.71 -24.56
CA GLN A 108 -43.48 7.98 -23.94
C GLN A 108 -44.63 9.01 -23.77
N ALA A 109 -44.42 10.00 -22.87
CA ALA A 109 -45.26 11.18 -22.54
C ALA A 109 -46.50 10.87 -21.64
N ASP A 110 -47.04 11.77 -20.81
CA ASP A 110 -46.91 13.24 -20.60
C ASP A 110 -46.75 13.57 -19.08
N SER A 111 -46.06 14.63 -18.61
CA SER A 111 -46.48 16.05 -18.36
C SER A 111 -47.79 16.23 -17.50
N GLU A 112 -47.96 17.23 -16.62
CA GLU A 112 -47.25 18.50 -16.32
C GLU A 112 -47.57 19.07 -14.89
N GLY A 113 -46.68 19.90 -14.31
CA GLY A 113 -46.96 20.92 -13.26
C GLY A 113 -47.05 20.47 -11.78
N LYS A 114 -47.16 21.37 -10.77
CA LYS A 114 -46.59 22.73 -10.54
C LYS A 114 -46.88 23.17 -9.08
N ASP A 115 -46.37 24.35 -8.68
CA ASP A 115 -46.65 25.11 -7.44
C ASP A 115 -46.16 24.51 -6.09
N ALA A 116 -46.03 25.25 -4.98
CA ALA A 116 -45.32 26.51 -4.65
C ALA A 116 -45.77 27.03 -3.25
N ALA A 117 -44.98 27.95 -2.66
CA ALA A 117 -45.32 28.87 -1.55
C ALA A 117 -45.31 28.38 -0.08
N THR A 118 -44.25 28.79 0.64
CA THR A 118 -44.23 29.54 1.94
C THR A 118 -45.17 29.22 3.11
N ASN A 119 -44.63 29.32 4.34
CA ASN A 119 -45.18 30.20 5.38
C ASN A 119 -44.11 30.63 6.41
N ASP A 120 -44.39 31.71 7.15
CA ASP A 120 -43.46 32.44 8.03
C ASP A 120 -44.10 32.80 9.40
N ALA A 121 -43.30 32.70 10.48
CA ALA A 121 -43.49 33.22 11.85
C ALA A 121 -42.35 32.66 12.76
N GLY A 122 -41.85 33.32 13.81
CA GLY A 122 -42.13 34.66 14.33
C GLY A 122 -41.38 34.88 15.68
N LEU A 123 -40.75 36.05 15.85
CA LEU A 123 -39.94 36.51 17.00
C LEU A 123 -40.76 36.67 18.32
N PRO A 124 -40.17 36.81 19.55
CA PRO A 124 -38.99 37.65 19.84
C PRO A 124 -38.02 37.25 21.00
N ASP A 125 -37.19 38.24 21.36
CA ASP A 125 -35.91 38.28 22.10
C ASP A 125 -36.05 38.55 23.64
N SER A 126 -34.92 38.81 24.33
CA SER A 126 -34.67 39.24 25.73
C SER A 126 -34.25 38.14 26.74
N ALA A 127 -33.41 38.39 27.76
CA ALA A 127 -32.78 39.64 28.24
C ALA A 127 -31.38 39.42 28.90
N LEU A 128 -30.63 40.52 29.11
CA LEU A 128 -29.41 40.61 29.95
C LEU A 128 -29.73 40.93 31.42
N THR A 129 -28.92 40.43 32.37
CA THR A 129 -28.81 40.97 33.75
C THR A 129 -27.41 40.76 34.34
N ASP A 130 -26.92 41.72 35.14
CA ASP A 130 -25.53 41.85 35.62
C ASP A 130 -25.24 41.35 37.05
N THR A 131 -23.99 40.94 37.30
CA THR A 131 -23.21 41.11 38.56
C THR A 131 -23.66 40.37 39.85
N PRO A 132 -22.84 40.29 40.94
CA PRO A 132 -21.51 40.89 41.17
C PRO A 132 -20.38 39.89 41.56
N ALA A 133 -19.15 40.41 41.61
CA ALA A 133 -17.97 39.72 42.16
C ALA A 133 -17.84 39.89 43.68
N ILE A 134 -17.05 39.02 44.31
CA ILE A 134 -16.55 39.14 45.70
C ILE A 134 -15.05 38.87 45.70
N ASP A 135 -14.26 39.84 46.15
CA ASP A 135 -12.85 39.63 46.50
C ASP A 135 -12.72 38.90 47.84
N THR A 136 -11.77 37.96 47.94
CA THR A 136 -11.19 37.55 49.22
C THR A 136 -9.72 37.18 49.02
N GLU A 137 -8.85 37.57 49.94
CA GLU A 137 -7.39 37.47 49.81
C GLU A 137 -6.86 36.03 49.99
N MET A 138 -5.63 35.80 49.53
CA MET A 138 -4.94 34.50 49.59
C MET A 138 -4.57 34.09 51.03
N PRO A 139 -4.13 32.83 51.20
CA PRO A 139 -2.76 32.65 51.69
C PRO A 139 -1.92 31.71 50.80
N ASP A 140 -0.61 31.97 50.75
CA ASP A 140 0.34 31.13 50.03
C ASP A 140 0.51 29.74 50.67
N THR A 141 0.55 28.69 49.84
CA THR A 141 1.05 27.36 50.23
C THR A 141 1.97 26.80 49.15
N GLU A 142 3.23 26.57 49.49
CA GLU A 142 4.18 25.84 48.63
C GLU A 142 3.72 24.38 48.46
N GLY A 143 3.61 23.89 47.22
CA GLY A 143 3.34 22.49 46.94
C GLY A 143 3.22 22.18 45.46
N GLY A 144 3.85 21.08 45.02
CA GLY A 144 3.65 20.46 43.70
C GLY A 144 4.24 21.23 42.51
N ASN A 145 5.26 20.65 41.87
CA ASN A 145 5.44 20.84 40.42
C ASN A 145 4.50 19.87 39.69
N ASP A 146 3.21 19.99 39.96
CA ASP A 146 2.19 19.23 39.25
C ASP A 146 2.02 19.87 37.88
N VAL A 147 2.69 19.26 36.89
CA VAL A 147 2.43 19.57 35.49
C VAL A 147 1.04 19.03 35.17
N GLU A 148 0.03 19.88 35.30
CA GLU A 148 -1.26 19.64 34.68
C GLU A 148 -1.01 19.42 33.18
N GLN A 149 -1.14 18.17 32.75
CA GLN A 149 -1.29 17.90 31.32
C GLN A 149 -2.57 18.61 30.90
N GLU A 150 -2.49 19.52 29.93
CA GLU A 150 -3.70 19.97 29.24
C GLU A 150 -4.47 18.73 28.78
N PRO A 151 -5.81 18.71 28.86
CA PRO A 151 -6.58 17.61 28.29
C PRO A 151 -6.31 17.57 26.79
N ASP A 152 -5.50 16.59 26.38
CA ASP A 152 -5.06 16.36 25.00
C ASP A 152 -6.23 16.56 24.03
N ALA A 153 -5.96 17.27 22.93
CA ALA A 153 -6.98 17.64 21.95
C ALA A 153 -7.74 16.41 21.39
N PRO A 154 -9.05 16.56 21.07
CA PRO A 154 -9.80 15.53 20.37
C PRO A 154 -9.15 15.19 19.01
N PRO A 155 -9.43 14.00 18.45
CA PRO A 155 -8.82 13.53 17.21
C PRO A 155 -8.96 14.54 16.06
N SER A 156 -7.86 14.73 15.33
CA SER A 156 -7.68 15.83 14.39
C SER A 156 -8.74 15.88 13.28
N PRO A 157 -9.22 17.08 12.88
CA PRO A 157 -9.99 17.27 11.65
C PRO A 157 -9.18 16.89 10.40
N PRO A 158 -9.81 16.88 9.21
CA PRO A 158 -9.13 16.77 7.92
C PRO A 158 -7.92 17.72 7.77
N GLY A 159 -6.90 17.27 7.03
CA GLY A 159 -5.59 17.90 6.96
C GLY A 159 -4.58 17.07 6.14
N PRO A 160 -3.26 17.21 6.36
CA PRO A 160 -2.27 16.40 5.65
C PRO A 160 -2.36 14.91 6.05
N VAL A 161 -1.80 14.05 5.19
CA VAL A 161 -1.52 12.65 5.54
C VAL A 161 -0.42 12.63 6.61
N GLU A 162 -0.70 12.04 7.76
CA GLU A 162 0.30 11.90 8.83
C GLU A 162 1.05 10.57 8.75
N TYR A 163 0.43 9.52 8.18
CA TYR A 163 0.94 8.16 8.27
C TYR A 163 1.00 7.40 6.93
N LEU A 164 2.08 6.65 6.76
CA LEU A 164 2.19 5.59 5.76
C LEU A 164 2.73 4.32 6.43
N GLY A 165 2.03 3.21 6.23
CA GLY A 165 2.35 1.91 6.83
C GLY A 165 2.14 0.75 5.85
N TYR A 166 2.14 -0.47 6.39
CA TYR A 166 1.65 -1.66 5.69
C TYR A 166 0.77 -2.46 6.65
N PHE A 167 -0.33 -3.02 6.15
CA PHE A 167 -1.10 -3.98 6.92
C PHE A 167 -0.26 -5.26 7.15
N ALA A 168 -0.49 -5.93 8.28
CA ALA A 168 0.28 -7.08 8.73
C ALA A 168 1.82 -6.85 8.88
N SER A 169 2.29 -5.62 9.05
CA SER A 169 3.74 -5.32 9.18
C SER A 169 4.38 -5.90 10.44
N ALA A 170 3.63 -6.09 11.54
CA ALA A 170 4.15 -6.61 12.80
C ALA A 170 3.18 -7.60 13.48
N PHE A 171 2.67 -8.56 12.70
CA PHE A 171 1.72 -9.57 13.17
C PHE A 171 2.43 -10.86 13.61
N ASP A 172 2.21 -11.29 14.85
CA ASP A 172 2.64 -12.61 15.32
C ASP A 172 2.04 -13.72 14.44
N GLY A 173 2.88 -14.69 14.06
CA GLY A 173 2.54 -15.77 13.13
C GLY A 173 2.68 -15.43 11.64
N HIS A 174 2.80 -14.16 11.25
CA HIS A 174 2.98 -13.77 9.84
C HIS A 174 4.47 -13.67 9.48
N GLY A 175 4.99 -14.67 8.75
CA GLY A 175 6.38 -14.70 8.30
C GLY A 175 7.39 -14.69 9.46
N SER A 176 8.24 -13.66 9.55
CA SER A 176 9.16 -13.46 10.68
C SER A 176 8.53 -12.71 11.87
N GLY A 177 7.25 -12.36 11.81
CA GLY A 177 6.46 -11.81 12.91
C GLY A 177 6.63 -10.31 13.18
N ASP A 178 7.73 -9.70 12.74
CA ASP A 178 7.96 -8.25 12.78
C ASP A 178 8.80 -7.80 11.57
N TYR A 179 8.29 -6.78 10.87
CA TYR A 179 8.92 -6.09 9.74
C TYR A 179 8.92 -4.56 9.92
N SER A 180 8.70 -4.06 11.14
CA SER A 180 8.66 -2.61 11.43
C SER A 180 9.95 -1.91 10.99
N VAL A 181 11.12 -2.52 11.23
CA VAL A 181 12.42 -2.00 10.76
C VAL A 181 12.56 -2.04 9.23
N ASP A 182 12.12 -3.13 8.58
CA ASP A 182 12.15 -3.27 7.11
C ASP A 182 11.26 -2.22 6.41
N THR A 183 10.07 -1.97 6.97
CA THR A 183 9.11 -0.99 6.43
C THR A 183 9.57 0.45 6.69
N ALA A 184 10.18 0.73 7.85
CA ALA A 184 10.80 2.02 8.15
C ALA A 184 11.91 2.38 7.16
N GLN A 185 12.77 1.40 6.83
CA GLN A 185 13.80 1.56 5.80
C GLN A 185 13.23 1.77 4.37
N ALA A 186 11.96 1.42 4.15
CA ALA A 186 11.22 1.68 2.92
C ALA A 186 10.35 2.97 2.97
N GLY A 187 10.48 3.78 4.03
CA GLY A 187 9.79 5.07 4.17
C GLY A 187 8.46 5.04 4.95
N ALA A 188 8.06 3.91 5.53
CA ALA A 188 6.86 3.83 6.36
C ALA A 188 7.11 4.40 7.77
N ASN A 189 6.26 5.31 8.25
CA ASN A 189 6.29 5.84 9.61
C ASN A 189 5.21 5.24 10.54
N LEU A 190 4.47 4.23 10.07
CA LEU A 190 3.41 3.53 10.83
C LEU A 190 3.55 2.01 10.69
N THR A 191 3.40 1.27 11.80
CA THR A 191 3.37 -0.20 11.80
C THR A 191 2.08 -0.73 12.47
N PHE A 192 1.49 -1.76 11.88
CA PHE A 192 0.29 -2.45 12.39
C PHE A 192 0.72 -3.67 13.22
N ILE A 193 0.48 -3.60 14.53
CA ILE A 193 0.91 -4.58 15.53
C ILE A 193 -0.26 -5.48 15.95
N ARG A 194 -0.16 -6.77 15.66
CA ARG A 194 -1.02 -7.84 16.20
C ARG A 194 -0.12 -8.78 17.00
N ALA A 195 -0.29 -8.83 18.32
CA ALA A 195 0.69 -9.45 19.20
C ALA A 195 0.07 -10.05 20.45
N GLY A 196 0.67 -11.13 20.96
CA GLY A 196 0.41 -11.60 22.33
C GLY A 196 0.86 -10.59 23.38
N LEU A 197 0.34 -10.68 24.62
CA LEU A 197 0.71 -9.76 25.71
C LEU A 197 2.23 -9.72 25.98
N SER A 198 2.91 -10.86 25.84
CA SER A 198 4.37 -10.98 26.03
C SER A 198 5.21 -10.46 24.85
N THR A 199 4.61 -10.22 23.68
CA THR A 199 5.29 -9.75 22.46
C THR A 199 4.92 -8.31 22.08
N LEU A 200 3.79 -7.80 22.58
CA LEU A 200 3.30 -6.43 22.33
C LEU A 200 4.32 -5.36 22.75
N GLY A 201 4.77 -5.37 24.00
CA GLY A 201 5.77 -4.42 24.52
C GLY A 201 7.07 -4.42 23.70
N PRO A 202 7.70 -5.59 23.45
CA PRO A 202 8.85 -5.69 22.55
C PRO A 202 8.62 -5.09 21.15
N LYS A 203 7.49 -5.36 20.48
CA LYS A 203 7.19 -4.76 19.16
C LYS A 203 6.97 -3.24 19.24
N LEU A 204 6.32 -2.75 20.29
CA LEU A 204 6.19 -1.30 20.54
C LEU A 204 7.56 -0.65 20.78
N THR A 205 8.49 -1.32 21.46
CA THR A 205 9.88 -0.87 21.59
C THR A 205 10.59 -0.83 20.23
N VAL A 206 10.37 -1.83 19.35
CA VAL A 206 10.91 -1.83 17.97
C VAL A 206 10.34 -0.66 17.15
N ALA A 207 9.03 -0.45 17.15
CA ALA A 207 8.37 0.66 16.47
C ALA A 207 8.93 2.02 16.93
N LYS A 208 9.01 2.23 18.25
CA LYS A 208 9.60 3.43 18.88
C LYS A 208 11.06 3.65 18.46
N THR A 209 11.85 2.58 18.38
CA THR A 209 13.26 2.63 17.95
C THR A 209 13.41 2.90 16.45
N ALA A 210 12.46 2.44 15.64
CA ALA A 210 12.39 2.71 14.20
C ALA A 210 11.79 4.09 13.86
N ASN A 211 11.47 4.92 14.86
CA ASN A 211 10.74 6.18 14.73
C ASN A 211 9.38 6.03 13.99
N GLN A 212 8.71 4.89 14.21
CA GLN A 212 7.37 4.62 13.72
C GLN A 212 6.34 4.81 14.84
N LYS A 213 5.14 5.27 14.48
CA LYS A 213 3.95 5.09 15.30
C LYS A 213 3.40 3.66 15.14
N ALA A 214 2.58 3.23 16.08
CA ALA A 214 1.92 1.94 16.08
C ALA A 214 0.38 2.07 16.00
N VAL A 215 -0.23 1.18 15.22
CA VAL A 215 -1.64 0.80 15.36
C VAL A 215 -1.70 -0.54 16.10
N VAL A 216 -2.35 -0.58 17.25
CA VAL A 216 -2.42 -1.78 18.10
C VAL A 216 -3.73 -2.53 17.87
N LEU A 217 -3.66 -3.72 17.27
CA LEU A 217 -4.80 -4.61 17.08
C LEU A 217 -5.07 -5.39 18.37
N VAL A 218 -6.31 -5.34 18.84
CA VAL A 218 -6.73 -5.98 20.11
C VAL A 218 -7.65 -7.19 19.90
N HIS A 219 -7.97 -7.55 18.65
CA HIS A 219 -9.02 -8.52 18.34
C HIS A 219 -8.81 -9.92 18.92
N ASP A 220 -7.58 -10.44 18.92
CA ASP A 220 -7.25 -11.76 19.50
C ASP A 220 -7.49 -11.82 21.01
N HIS A 221 -7.39 -10.66 21.67
CA HIS A 221 -7.52 -10.55 23.12
C HIS A 221 -8.95 -10.27 23.55
N LEU A 222 -9.72 -9.46 22.82
CA LEU A 222 -11.06 -9.07 23.25
C LEU A 222 -12.14 -10.04 22.75
N PHE A 223 -11.92 -10.69 21.61
CA PHE A 223 -12.85 -11.66 21.03
C PHE A 223 -12.38 -13.12 21.23
N ASP A 224 -13.34 -14.03 21.32
CA ASP A 224 -13.13 -15.45 21.11
C ASP A 224 -13.58 -15.83 19.69
N TRP A 225 -12.86 -16.78 19.11
CA TRP A 225 -13.03 -17.28 17.75
C TRP A 225 -13.14 -18.82 17.72
N THR A 226 -12.90 -19.49 18.85
CA THR A 226 -12.77 -20.96 18.94
C THR A 226 -14.08 -21.71 18.72
N ALA A 227 -15.22 -21.05 18.92
CA ALA A 227 -16.56 -21.56 18.68
C ALA A 227 -17.38 -20.63 17.75
N GLY A 228 -16.69 -19.83 16.94
CA GLY A 228 -17.25 -18.67 16.24
C GLY A 228 -17.05 -17.36 17.02
N LEU A 229 -17.22 -16.24 16.32
CA LEU A 229 -16.94 -14.89 16.83
C LEU A 229 -17.87 -14.46 17.98
N SER A 230 -17.27 -14.16 19.14
CA SER A 230 -17.99 -13.59 20.29
C SER A 230 -17.11 -12.65 21.11
N LEU A 231 -17.68 -11.62 21.72
CA LEU A 231 -16.97 -10.83 22.73
C LEU A 231 -16.74 -11.71 23.98
N ARG A 232 -15.51 -11.77 24.48
CA ARG A 232 -15.16 -12.60 25.64
C ARG A 232 -15.84 -12.12 26.91
N THR A 233 -16.09 -13.02 27.85
CA THR A 233 -16.58 -12.63 29.18
C THR A 233 -15.50 -11.94 30.03
N ASP A 234 -14.22 -12.17 29.74
CA ASP A 234 -13.06 -11.58 30.42
C ASP A 234 -12.35 -10.51 29.54
N TRP A 235 -13.11 -9.84 28.66
CA TRP A 235 -12.54 -8.86 27.72
C TRP A 235 -11.97 -7.62 28.42
N LYS A 236 -12.54 -7.18 29.55
CA LYS A 236 -12.07 -6.00 30.27
C LYS A 236 -10.73 -6.23 30.94
N GLU A 237 -10.57 -7.35 31.64
CA GLU A 237 -9.34 -7.77 32.28
C GLU A 237 -8.19 -7.95 31.25
N ARG A 238 -8.54 -8.34 30.02
CA ARG A 238 -7.59 -8.42 28.90
C ARG A 238 -7.26 -7.06 28.30
N TRP A 239 -8.24 -6.16 28.20
CA TRP A 239 -8.01 -4.76 27.83
C TRP A 239 -7.09 -4.05 28.83
N ASP A 240 -7.33 -4.20 30.14
CA ASP A 240 -6.49 -3.64 31.21
C ASP A 240 -5.04 -4.14 31.10
N ALA A 241 -4.84 -5.40 30.74
CA ALA A 241 -3.51 -5.98 30.50
C ALA A 241 -2.82 -5.42 29.24
N ILE A 242 -3.56 -5.13 28.17
CA ILE A 242 -3.04 -4.44 26.97
C ILE A 242 -2.66 -3.00 27.32
N ALA A 243 -3.57 -2.28 27.99
CA ALA A 243 -3.37 -0.90 28.38
C ALA A 243 -2.12 -0.75 29.26
N SER A 244 -1.95 -1.62 30.26
CA SER A 244 -0.76 -1.65 31.13
C SER A 244 0.55 -1.77 30.35
N VAL A 245 0.59 -2.54 29.25
CA VAL A 245 1.78 -2.70 28.38
C VAL A 245 2.04 -1.46 27.52
N VAL A 246 0.99 -0.73 27.12
CA VAL A 246 1.11 0.56 26.43
C VAL A 246 1.59 1.65 27.38
N GLU A 247 1.07 1.68 28.61
CA GLU A 247 1.42 2.68 29.63
C GLU A 247 2.84 2.51 30.19
N ASP A 248 3.44 1.32 30.07
CA ASP A 248 4.85 1.04 30.35
C ASP A 248 5.79 1.64 29.27
N GLY A 249 5.71 2.96 29.09
CA GLY A 249 6.61 3.76 28.24
C GLY A 249 6.28 3.81 26.74
N HIS A 250 5.13 3.28 26.29
CA HIS A 250 4.77 3.18 24.87
C HIS A 250 3.58 4.06 24.42
N THR A 251 2.91 4.79 25.33
CA THR A 251 1.76 5.67 25.02
C THR A 251 2.04 6.63 23.85
N ASP A 252 3.22 7.25 23.78
CA ASP A 252 3.60 8.15 22.66
C ASP A 252 3.83 7.42 21.33
N THR A 253 4.09 6.11 21.38
CA THR A 253 4.33 5.27 20.20
C THR A 253 3.00 4.87 19.57
N VAL A 254 1.97 4.61 20.37
CA VAL A 254 0.62 4.33 19.86
C VAL A 254 0.01 5.59 19.27
N ALA A 255 -0.43 5.51 18.01
CA ALA A 255 -1.27 6.51 17.37
C ALA A 255 -2.75 6.10 17.39
N ALA A 256 -3.04 4.81 17.21
CA ALA A 256 -4.40 4.29 17.27
C ALA A 256 -4.51 2.87 17.85
N PHE A 257 -5.70 2.57 18.39
CA PHE A 257 -6.14 1.20 18.71
C PHE A 257 -7.09 0.70 17.62
N TYR A 258 -7.14 -0.63 17.43
CA TYR A 258 -7.86 -1.26 16.34
C TYR A 258 -8.66 -2.47 16.84
N PRO A 259 -9.96 -2.31 17.17
CA PRO A 259 -10.77 -3.33 17.86
C PRO A 259 -10.88 -4.65 17.10
N ILE A 260 -11.19 -4.59 15.80
CA ILE A 260 -11.35 -5.73 14.90
C ILE A 260 -11.26 -5.27 13.44
N ASP A 261 -10.86 -6.20 12.57
CA ASP A 261 -10.82 -6.02 11.13
C ASP A 261 -12.16 -6.41 10.50
N GLU A 262 -12.57 -5.72 9.43
CA GLU A 262 -13.83 -5.95 8.70
C GLU A 262 -15.06 -6.27 9.59
N PRO A 263 -15.37 -5.49 10.65
CA PRO A 263 -16.26 -5.90 11.76
C PRO A 263 -17.57 -6.56 11.35
N TYR A 264 -18.28 -5.98 10.38
CA TYR A 264 -19.60 -6.42 9.96
C TYR A 264 -19.57 -7.59 8.96
N TRP A 265 -18.45 -7.80 8.28
CA TRP A 265 -18.21 -9.00 7.47
C TRP A 265 -17.88 -10.19 8.37
N ASN A 266 -16.95 -9.99 9.33
CA ASN A 266 -16.62 -10.99 10.34
C ASN A 266 -17.84 -11.37 11.20
N ALA A 267 -18.70 -10.41 11.56
CA ALA A 267 -19.99 -10.69 12.20
C ALA A 267 -20.90 -11.57 11.31
N HIS A 268 -21.09 -11.18 10.04
CA HIS A 268 -21.92 -11.91 9.08
C HIS A 268 -21.48 -13.37 8.88
N LEU A 269 -20.18 -13.61 8.68
CA LEU A 269 -19.61 -14.96 8.51
C LEU A 269 -19.82 -15.86 9.73
N ASN A 270 -19.92 -15.28 10.93
CA ASN A 270 -20.11 -16.00 12.19
C ASN A 270 -21.58 -16.02 12.67
N GLY A 271 -22.54 -15.52 11.89
CA GLY A 271 -23.95 -15.47 12.27
C GLY A 271 -24.29 -14.44 13.35
N VAL A 272 -23.37 -13.52 13.66
CA VAL A 272 -23.59 -12.40 14.58
C VAL A 272 -24.32 -11.27 13.84
N SER A 273 -25.29 -10.63 14.47
CA SER A 273 -25.98 -9.48 13.87
C SER A 273 -25.11 -8.22 13.90
N ASN A 274 -25.31 -7.34 12.92
CA ASN A 274 -24.58 -6.06 12.87
C ASN A 274 -24.80 -5.22 14.14
N ASP A 275 -25.99 -5.27 14.74
CA ASP A 275 -26.31 -4.54 15.97
C ASP A 275 -25.62 -5.12 17.21
N THR A 276 -25.47 -6.45 17.29
CA THR A 276 -24.70 -7.10 18.36
C THR A 276 -23.21 -6.78 18.23
N MET A 277 -22.65 -6.87 17.02
CA MET A 277 -21.27 -6.45 16.74
C MET A 277 -21.04 -4.98 17.09
N LYS A 278 -21.94 -4.10 16.61
CA LYS A 278 -21.92 -2.66 16.94
C LYS A 278 -21.96 -2.41 18.45
N GLY A 279 -22.78 -3.15 19.20
CA GLY A 279 -22.80 -3.07 20.67
C GLY A 279 -21.44 -3.37 21.29
N TRP A 280 -20.83 -4.50 20.91
CA TRP A 280 -19.48 -4.87 21.37
C TRP A 280 -18.42 -3.83 21.01
N LEU A 281 -18.51 -3.22 19.82
CA LEU A 281 -17.58 -2.18 19.39
C LEU A 281 -17.76 -0.87 20.17
N VAL A 282 -18.98 -0.47 20.50
CA VAL A 282 -19.24 0.69 21.38
C VAL A 282 -18.69 0.46 22.79
N ASP A 283 -18.88 -0.74 23.34
CA ASP A 283 -18.33 -1.11 24.65
C ASP A 283 -16.78 -1.03 24.65
N ILE A 284 -16.13 -1.62 23.65
CA ILE A 284 -14.67 -1.61 23.50
C ILE A 284 -14.14 -0.17 23.28
N VAL A 285 -14.75 0.60 22.38
CA VAL A 285 -14.33 1.99 22.08
C VAL A 285 -14.48 2.87 23.32
N THR A 286 -15.53 2.66 24.13
CA THR A 286 -15.70 3.37 25.41
C THR A 286 -14.55 3.05 26.36
N ALA A 287 -14.24 1.78 26.58
CA ALA A 287 -13.13 1.38 27.46
C ALA A 287 -11.75 1.83 26.95
N ILE A 288 -11.56 1.94 25.62
CA ILE A 288 -10.35 2.54 25.04
C ILE A 288 -10.27 4.02 25.39
N ARG A 289 -11.33 4.80 25.16
CA ARG A 289 -11.35 6.25 25.44
C ARG A 289 -11.34 6.59 26.94
N GLU A 290 -11.87 5.72 27.81
CA GLU A 290 -11.76 5.83 29.26
C GLU A 290 -10.30 5.78 29.75
N ARG A 291 -9.40 5.10 29.01
CA ARG A 291 -7.98 4.94 29.36
C ARG A 291 -7.03 5.81 28.53
N PHE A 292 -7.37 6.03 27.27
CA PHE A 292 -6.55 6.73 26.28
C PHE A 292 -7.40 7.74 25.47
N PRO A 293 -7.92 8.82 26.10
CA PRO A 293 -8.88 9.73 25.46
C PRO A 293 -8.34 10.44 24.21
N SER A 294 -7.01 10.56 24.07
CA SER A 294 -6.32 11.18 22.93
C SER A 294 -5.82 10.22 21.86
N LYS A 295 -6.16 8.92 21.97
CA LYS A 295 -5.77 7.91 20.97
C LYS A 295 -6.95 7.54 20.10
N ALA A 296 -6.75 7.66 18.79
CA ALA A 296 -7.75 7.33 17.80
C ALA A 296 -8.12 5.83 17.87
N VAL A 297 -9.39 5.52 17.57
CA VAL A 297 -9.83 4.15 17.33
C VAL A 297 -10.09 3.97 15.84
N GLY A 298 -9.38 3.02 15.22
CA GLY A 298 -9.45 2.75 13.79
C GLY A 298 -10.24 1.49 13.42
N THR A 299 -10.79 1.46 12.21
CA THR A 299 -11.28 0.23 11.57
C THR A 299 -11.14 0.32 10.04
N ILE A 300 -11.00 -0.82 9.37
CA ILE A 300 -11.14 -0.97 7.91
C ILE A 300 -12.37 -1.85 7.66
N LEU A 301 -13.21 -1.44 6.74
CA LEU A 301 -14.48 -2.09 6.40
C LEU A 301 -14.36 -2.87 5.10
N ALA A 302 -14.78 -4.14 5.11
CA ALA A 302 -15.09 -4.85 3.87
C ALA A 302 -16.02 -4.01 2.99
N ILE A 303 -15.75 -3.90 1.69
CA ILE A 303 -16.62 -3.22 0.71
C ILE A 303 -18.09 -3.66 0.75
N ASP A 304 -18.35 -4.90 1.17
CA ASP A 304 -19.71 -5.43 1.34
C ASP A 304 -20.51 -4.65 2.40
N THR A 305 -19.83 -4.02 3.37
CA THR A 305 -20.42 -3.07 4.34
C THR A 305 -20.99 -1.85 3.63
N LEU A 306 -20.20 -1.22 2.75
CA LEU A 306 -20.59 -0.03 1.98
C LEU A 306 -21.71 -0.37 0.98
N LYS A 307 -21.58 -1.50 0.26
CA LYS A 307 -22.57 -1.99 -0.72
C LYS A 307 -23.93 -2.33 -0.12
N LYS A 308 -23.97 -2.76 1.15
CA LYS A 308 -25.21 -3.01 1.92
C LYS A 308 -25.81 -1.73 2.53
N ASN A 309 -25.13 -0.58 2.37
CA ASN A 309 -25.51 0.73 2.88
C ASN A 309 -25.90 0.77 4.37
N LEU A 310 -25.04 0.22 5.24
CA LEU A 310 -25.27 0.22 6.70
C LEU A 310 -25.40 1.64 7.28
N GLY A 311 -24.63 2.60 6.76
CA GLY A 311 -24.71 4.02 7.13
C GLY A 311 -23.91 4.43 8.36
N SER A 312 -23.80 5.75 8.56
CA SER A 312 -22.98 6.42 9.58
C SER A 312 -23.09 5.84 10.99
N SER A 313 -24.27 5.36 11.40
CA SER A 313 -24.48 4.82 12.74
C SER A 313 -23.64 3.58 13.08
N TYR A 314 -23.06 2.90 12.09
CA TYR A 314 -22.17 1.74 12.28
C TYR A 314 -20.67 2.12 12.27
N VAL A 315 -20.33 3.38 11.97
CA VAL A 315 -18.94 3.87 11.91
C VAL A 315 -18.65 5.05 12.84
N GLY A 316 -19.66 5.82 13.26
CA GLY A 316 -19.53 7.01 14.11
C GLY A 316 -18.98 6.81 15.54
N MET A 317 -18.50 5.61 15.87
CA MET A 317 -17.73 5.34 17.09
C MET A 317 -16.22 5.42 16.84
N PHE A 318 -15.76 5.17 15.62
CA PHE A 318 -14.35 5.19 15.23
C PHE A 318 -13.92 6.60 14.82
N ASP A 319 -12.65 6.94 15.07
CA ASP A 319 -12.05 8.21 14.65
C ASP A 319 -11.45 8.08 13.26
N TRP A 320 -10.89 6.91 12.94
CA TRP A 320 -10.31 6.59 11.63
C TRP A 320 -11.09 5.45 10.97
N VAL A 321 -11.53 5.62 9.72
CA VAL A 321 -12.30 4.60 8.99
C VAL A 321 -11.73 4.41 7.60
N GLY A 322 -11.37 3.18 7.26
CA GLY A 322 -11.02 2.77 5.90
C GLY A 322 -12.03 1.81 5.30
N PHE A 323 -11.79 1.46 4.05
CA PHE A 323 -12.31 0.26 3.41
C PHE A 323 -11.21 -0.33 2.55
N ASP A 324 -11.28 -1.62 2.26
CA ASP A 324 -10.31 -2.28 1.39
C ASP A 324 -10.95 -2.89 0.14
N CYS A 325 -10.27 -2.71 -1.00
CA CYS A 325 -10.71 -3.28 -2.27
C CYS A 325 -9.52 -3.46 -3.21
N TYR A 326 -9.24 -4.71 -3.57
CA TYR A 326 -8.12 -5.10 -4.42
C TYR A 326 -8.65 -5.47 -5.82
N GLY A 327 -8.30 -4.67 -6.84
CA GLY A 327 -8.87 -4.80 -8.17
C GLY A 327 -8.75 -3.54 -9.05
N PRO A 328 -9.33 -3.57 -10.27
CA PRO A 328 -9.40 -2.41 -11.16
C PRO A 328 -10.10 -1.21 -10.51
N TRP A 329 -9.59 0.00 -10.72
CA TRP A 329 -10.17 1.20 -10.10
C TRP A 329 -11.63 1.46 -10.50
N ASP A 330 -11.98 1.24 -11.76
CA ASP A 330 -13.31 1.56 -12.28
C ASP A 330 -14.34 0.43 -12.09
N ASP A 331 -13.90 -0.77 -11.72
CA ASP A 331 -14.73 -1.92 -11.33
C ASP A 331 -13.98 -2.77 -10.29
N CYS A 332 -14.06 -2.36 -9.03
CA CYS A 332 -13.65 -3.16 -7.89
C CYS A 332 -14.90 -3.78 -7.26
N TRP A 333 -15.26 -4.98 -7.72
CA TRP A 333 -16.42 -5.76 -7.28
C TRP A 333 -17.79 -5.09 -7.50
N GLY A 334 -17.97 -4.46 -8.67
CA GLY A 334 -19.24 -3.87 -9.14
C GLY A 334 -19.42 -2.39 -8.84
N GLN A 335 -18.41 -1.70 -8.30
CA GLN A 335 -18.36 -0.25 -8.07
C GLN A 335 -16.93 0.26 -8.28
N SER A 336 -16.76 1.55 -8.55
CA SER A 336 -15.43 2.16 -8.66
C SER A 336 -14.83 2.48 -7.29
N MET A 337 -13.50 2.61 -7.20
CA MET A 337 -12.81 3.00 -5.97
C MET A 337 -13.29 4.37 -5.46
N SER A 338 -13.51 5.32 -6.38
CA SER A 338 -14.09 6.63 -6.07
C SER A 338 -15.52 6.51 -5.51
N TRP A 339 -16.36 5.60 -6.02
CA TRP A 339 -17.69 5.37 -5.43
C TRP A 339 -17.62 4.92 -3.96
N TYR A 340 -16.65 4.07 -3.60
CA TYR A 340 -16.46 3.66 -2.20
C TYR A 340 -15.95 4.82 -1.32
N VAL A 341 -15.00 5.63 -1.82
CA VAL A 341 -14.50 6.84 -1.12
C VAL A 341 -15.64 7.84 -0.89
N ASP A 342 -16.41 8.15 -1.94
CA ASP A 342 -17.57 9.05 -1.86
C ASP A 342 -18.63 8.50 -0.89
N THR A 343 -18.96 7.20 -0.99
CA THR A 343 -19.97 6.55 -0.13
C THR A 343 -19.56 6.58 1.32
N LEU A 344 -18.34 6.14 1.66
CA LEU A 344 -17.81 6.24 3.03
C LEU A 344 -17.75 7.71 3.48
N GLY A 345 -17.39 8.63 2.57
CA GLY A 345 -17.37 10.06 2.82
C GLY A 345 -18.72 10.66 3.22
N THR A 346 -19.85 10.06 2.83
CA THR A 346 -21.19 10.46 3.32
C THR A 346 -21.55 9.91 4.71
N TRP A 347 -20.74 9.00 5.25
CA TRP A 347 -20.97 8.38 6.57
C TRP A 347 -20.10 8.99 7.68
N LEU A 348 -19.02 9.67 7.31
CA LEU A 348 -18.09 10.30 8.25
C LEU A 348 -18.58 11.70 8.67
N THR A 349 -18.22 12.10 9.88
CA THR A 349 -18.34 13.46 10.39
C THR A 349 -17.08 14.27 10.08
N ASP A 350 -17.16 15.60 10.19
CA ASP A 350 -16.04 16.55 9.95
C ASP A 350 -14.84 16.39 10.91
N GLN A 351 -14.87 15.42 11.84
CA GLN A 351 -13.79 15.07 12.77
C GLN A 351 -13.23 13.65 12.54
N GLN A 352 -13.85 12.87 11.64
CA GLN A 352 -13.38 11.52 11.29
C GLN A 352 -12.49 11.56 10.06
N ARG A 353 -11.43 10.74 10.07
CA ARG A 353 -10.43 10.68 9.00
C ARG A 353 -10.40 9.32 8.30
N MET A 354 -9.92 9.29 7.07
CA MET A 354 -9.91 8.09 6.21
C MET A 354 -8.60 7.31 6.26
N ILE A 355 -8.69 5.99 6.29
CA ILE A 355 -7.57 5.08 6.02
C ILE A 355 -7.68 4.63 4.56
N SER A 356 -6.74 5.04 3.71
CA SER A 356 -6.65 4.53 2.33
C SER A 356 -5.91 3.19 2.31
N VAL A 357 -6.52 2.15 1.74
CA VAL A 357 -5.97 0.77 1.72
C VAL A 357 -5.67 0.33 0.28
N PRO A 358 -4.56 0.81 -0.31
CA PRO A 358 -4.19 0.44 -1.67
C PRO A 358 -3.70 -1.01 -1.81
N GLU A 359 -3.91 -1.57 -3.00
CA GLU A 359 -3.31 -2.84 -3.41
C GLU A 359 -1.81 -2.66 -3.66
N ALA A 360 -0.95 -3.42 -2.96
CA ALA A 360 0.51 -3.36 -3.11
C ALA A 360 1.18 -4.75 -3.11
N PHE A 361 0.51 -5.75 -3.70
CA PHE A 361 0.93 -7.15 -3.69
C PHE A 361 0.49 -7.86 -4.97
N LEU A 362 0.96 -9.09 -5.20
CA LEU A 362 0.54 -9.94 -6.33
C LEU A 362 0.18 -11.36 -5.86
N TRP A 363 -1.05 -11.78 -6.16
CA TRP A 363 -1.56 -13.12 -5.90
C TRP A 363 -0.78 -14.21 -6.67
N GLY A 364 -0.24 -15.21 -5.97
CA GLY A 364 0.36 -16.43 -6.53
C GLY A 364 1.39 -16.25 -7.65
N THR A 365 2.07 -15.10 -7.71
CA THR A 365 2.87 -14.64 -8.86
C THR A 365 4.24 -14.15 -8.39
N SER A 366 5.31 -14.47 -9.12
CA SER A 366 6.69 -14.06 -8.78
C SER A 366 6.94 -12.56 -9.00
N GLY A 367 7.63 -11.92 -8.06
CA GLY A 367 7.98 -10.48 -8.11
C GLY A 367 8.92 -10.02 -9.25
N THR A 368 9.24 -10.90 -10.20
CA THR A 368 9.94 -10.58 -11.45
C THR A 368 9.00 -10.11 -12.58
N ASP A 369 7.68 -10.25 -12.44
CA ASP A 369 6.73 -9.76 -13.45
C ASP A 369 6.53 -8.24 -13.30
N LEU A 370 7.23 -7.47 -14.14
CA LEU A 370 7.12 -6.02 -14.21
C LEU A 370 5.83 -5.54 -14.89
N SER A 371 5.17 -6.37 -15.71
CA SER A 371 3.89 -6.04 -16.36
C SER A 371 2.73 -6.12 -15.37
N ALA A 372 2.73 -7.16 -14.54
CA ALA A 372 1.83 -7.27 -13.40
C ALA A 372 2.06 -6.12 -12.40
N GLN A 373 3.32 -5.82 -12.04
CA GLN A 373 3.63 -4.68 -11.17
C GLN A 373 3.22 -3.33 -11.76
N HIS A 374 3.41 -3.10 -13.05
CA HIS A 374 2.97 -1.85 -13.70
C HIS A 374 1.46 -1.64 -13.55
N THR A 375 0.67 -2.72 -13.68
CA THR A 375 -0.78 -2.68 -13.48
C THR A 375 -1.17 -2.24 -12.07
N ILE A 376 -0.37 -2.60 -11.05
CA ILE A 376 -0.54 -2.12 -9.68
C ILE A 376 -0.03 -0.69 -9.50
N VAL A 377 1.10 -0.32 -10.12
CA VAL A 377 1.61 1.07 -10.14
C VAL A 377 0.55 2.03 -10.70
N THR A 378 -0.13 1.70 -11.80
CA THR A 378 -1.24 2.53 -12.31
C THR A 378 -2.42 2.66 -11.32
N ARG A 379 -2.65 1.65 -10.46
CA ARG A 379 -3.65 1.74 -9.37
C ARG A 379 -3.16 2.61 -8.21
N LEU A 380 -1.87 2.51 -7.85
CA LEU A 380 -1.22 3.39 -6.88
C LEU A 380 -1.17 4.85 -7.35
N ASN A 381 -1.03 5.09 -8.66
CA ASN A 381 -1.10 6.40 -9.28
C ASN A 381 -2.48 7.06 -9.06
N ARG A 382 -3.57 6.31 -9.29
CA ARG A 382 -4.94 6.78 -9.02
C ARG A 382 -5.24 6.93 -7.52
N TRP A 383 -4.74 6.05 -6.67
CA TRP A 383 -4.81 6.23 -5.21
C TRP A 383 -4.09 7.51 -4.77
N HIS A 384 -2.88 7.78 -5.26
CA HIS A 384 -2.14 9.00 -4.93
C HIS A 384 -2.89 10.26 -5.37
N ALA A 385 -3.48 10.25 -6.57
CA ALA A 385 -4.30 11.36 -7.05
C ALA A 385 -5.57 11.58 -6.21
N GLN A 386 -6.26 10.52 -5.80
CA GLN A 386 -7.43 10.58 -4.91
C GLN A 386 -7.04 11.16 -3.53
N ILE A 387 -5.94 10.69 -2.94
CA ILE A 387 -5.43 11.16 -1.63
C ILE A 387 -5.04 12.64 -1.70
N LEU A 388 -4.41 13.09 -2.79
CA LEU A 388 -4.09 14.51 -3.00
C LEU A 388 -5.31 15.40 -3.27
N SER A 389 -6.51 14.81 -3.46
CA SER A 389 -7.79 15.52 -3.60
C SER A 389 -8.69 15.43 -2.37
N ASP A 390 -8.29 14.69 -1.33
CA ASP A 390 -9.13 14.37 -0.17
C ASP A 390 -8.33 14.46 1.14
N ASP A 391 -8.42 15.60 1.82
CA ASP A 391 -7.74 15.90 3.08
C ASP A 391 -8.24 15.08 4.28
N ARG A 392 -9.31 14.28 4.09
CA ARG A 392 -9.76 13.33 5.11
C ARG A 392 -8.73 12.23 5.32
N THR A 393 -7.88 11.87 4.33
CA THR A 393 -6.92 10.76 4.48
C THR A 393 -5.86 11.04 5.55
N ILE A 394 -5.95 10.32 6.68
CA ILE A 394 -4.94 10.35 7.76
C ILE A 394 -3.79 9.38 7.48
N ALA A 395 -4.10 8.22 6.92
CA ALA A 395 -3.17 7.10 6.81
C ALA A 395 -3.28 6.38 5.47
N VAL A 396 -2.14 5.98 4.90
CA VAL A 396 -2.04 5.11 3.73
C VAL A 396 -1.47 3.76 4.17
N VAL A 397 -2.27 2.70 4.08
CA VAL A 397 -1.96 1.39 4.67
C VAL A 397 -2.21 0.28 3.64
N PRO A 398 -1.32 0.11 2.65
CA PRO A 398 -1.37 -1.03 1.74
C PRO A 398 -1.38 -2.40 2.42
N PHE A 399 -2.17 -3.31 1.86
CA PHE A 399 -1.98 -4.75 2.00
C PHE A 399 -0.96 -5.20 0.92
N TYR A 400 0.15 -5.85 1.23
CA TYR A 400 0.79 -6.12 2.53
C TYR A 400 2.32 -6.28 2.31
N TRP A 401 3.13 -6.32 3.37
CA TRP A 401 4.60 -6.21 3.23
C TRP A 401 5.33 -7.50 2.80
N PRO A 402 5.34 -8.61 3.58
CA PRO A 402 6.17 -9.78 3.27
C PRO A 402 5.55 -10.67 2.18
N SER A 403 6.37 -11.43 1.44
CA SER A 403 5.88 -12.54 0.61
C SER A 403 5.66 -13.80 1.44
N MET A 404 4.50 -14.43 1.31
CA MET A 404 4.14 -15.67 2.02
C MET A 404 2.94 -16.37 1.37
N ASP A 405 2.74 -17.65 1.66
CA ASP A 405 1.46 -18.33 1.42
C ASP A 405 0.44 -17.88 2.46
N LEU A 406 -0.55 -17.07 2.05
CA LEU A 406 -1.63 -16.57 2.91
C LEU A 406 -2.77 -17.59 3.07
N ASN A 407 -2.94 -18.48 2.09
CA ASN A 407 -4.12 -19.34 1.96
C ASN A 407 -3.89 -20.77 2.46
N GLY A 408 -2.63 -21.15 2.69
CA GLY A 408 -2.21 -22.52 2.98
C GLY A 408 -2.32 -23.47 1.77
N ASP A 409 -2.40 -22.93 0.55
CA ASP A 409 -2.60 -23.72 -0.69
C ASP A 409 -1.30 -24.09 -1.42
N GLY A 410 -0.15 -23.62 -0.91
CA GLY A 410 1.18 -23.84 -1.46
C GLY A 410 1.64 -22.78 -2.47
N LEU A 411 0.83 -21.75 -2.75
CA LEU A 411 1.21 -20.61 -3.58
C LEU A 411 1.72 -19.46 -2.70
N THR A 412 2.90 -18.94 -3.03
CA THR A 412 3.39 -17.70 -2.39
C THR A 412 2.74 -16.50 -3.05
N ASP A 413 1.94 -15.77 -2.28
CA ASP A 413 1.55 -14.41 -2.60
C ASP A 413 2.78 -13.51 -2.35
N THR A 414 3.11 -12.64 -3.30
CA THR A 414 4.28 -11.78 -3.21
C THR A 414 3.86 -10.43 -2.64
N GLY A 415 4.42 -10.06 -1.48
CA GLY A 415 4.17 -8.78 -0.83
C GLY A 415 5.08 -7.67 -1.34
N ALA A 416 4.79 -6.42 -0.96
CA ALA A 416 5.52 -5.24 -1.41
C ALA A 416 7.04 -5.34 -1.21
N LYS A 417 7.52 -6.06 -0.18
CA LYS A 417 8.95 -6.25 0.11
C LYS A 417 9.77 -6.72 -1.09
N ASP A 418 9.20 -7.61 -1.90
CA ASP A 418 9.86 -8.34 -2.99
C ASP A 418 9.33 -7.95 -4.39
N LEU A 419 8.50 -6.90 -4.46
CA LEU A 419 7.96 -6.30 -5.69
C LEU A 419 8.64 -4.94 -5.95
N PRO A 420 9.77 -4.90 -6.67
CA PRO A 420 10.63 -3.72 -6.75
C PRO A 420 9.91 -2.45 -7.19
N TRP A 421 9.02 -2.52 -8.19
CA TRP A 421 8.31 -1.33 -8.68
C TRP A 421 7.22 -0.85 -7.72
N ILE A 422 6.55 -1.76 -7.02
CA ILE A 422 5.52 -1.40 -6.02
C ILE A 422 6.20 -0.81 -4.78
N LYS A 423 7.27 -1.45 -4.28
CA LYS A 423 8.10 -0.96 -3.17
C LYS A 423 8.62 0.45 -3.42
N GLU A 424 9.17 0.65 -4.61
CA GLU A 424 9.67 1.94 -5.06
C GLU A 424 8.53 2.96 -5.13
N ARG A 425 7.43 2.65 -5.82
CA ARG A 425 6.29 3.56 -5.97
C ARG A 425 5.66 3.95 -4.63
N MET A 426 5.61 3.03 -3.67
CA MET A 426 5.17 3.31 -2.29
C MET A 426 6.14 4.24 -1.56
N ALA A 427 7.46 4.06 -1.71
CA ALA A 427 8.46 4.94 -1.13
C ALA A 427 8.45 6.36 -1.75
N GLN A 428 8.06 6.50 -3.03
CA GLN A 428 7.79 7.80 -3.65
C GLN A 428 6.54 8.46 -3.08
N MET A 429 5.49 7.68 -2.80
CA MET A 429 4.28 8.16 -2.10
C MET A 429 4.62 8.61 -0.67
N ALA A 430 5.42 7.86 0.07
CA ALA A 430 5.89 8.25 1.40
C ALA A 430 6.63 9.61 1.36
N ALA A 431 7.60 9.76 0.44
CA ALA A 431 8.31 11.02 0.27
C ALA A 431 7.40 12.19 -0.14
N SER A 432 6.39 11.94 -0.99
CA SER A 432 5.49 12.99 -1.49
C SER A 432 4.45 13.44 -0.46
N LEU A 433 3.94 12.50 0.35
CA LEU A 433 2.85 12.73 1.30
C LEU A 433 3.35 13.13 2.70
N LEU A 434 4.41 12.49 3.19
CA LEU A 434 4.96 12.73 4.54
C LEU A 434 6.06 13.80 4.57
N HIS A 435 6.68 14.09 3.42
CA HIS A 435 7.80 15.02 3.30
C HIS A 435 7.67 16.01 2.12
N PRO A 436 6.53 16.74 2.01
CA PRO A 436 6.26 17.65 0.89
C PRO A 436 7.24 18.84 0.80
N GLU A 437 8.04 19.10 1.84
CA GLU A 437 9.12 20.09 1.85
C GLU A 437 10.36 19.69 1.03
N GLN A 438 10.50 18.41 0.66
CA GLN A 438 11.63 17.96 -0.15
C GLN A 438 11.67 18.63 -1.54
N SER A 439 12.88 18.94 -2.03
CA SER A 439 13.05 19.59 -3.34
C SER A 439 12.89 18.63 -4.53
N ARG A 440 13.08 17.31 -4.36
CA ARG A 440 12.75 16.33 -5.42
C ARG A 440 11.25 16.17 -5.50
N VAL A 441 10.70 16.33 -6.71
CA VAL A 441 9.29 16.05 -7.01
C VAL A 441 9.22 14.67 -7.67
N PHE A 442 8.32 13.82 -7.18
CA PHE A 442 8.02 12.53 -7.77
C PHE A 442 6.73 12.62 -8.60
N PRO A 443 6.69 12.03 -9.80
CA PRO A 443 5.44 11.92 -10.55
C PRO A 443 4.37 11.13 -9.79
N THR A 444 3.11 11.51 -10.03
CA THR A 444 1.93 10.76 -9.59
C THR A 444 1.42 9.81 -10.67
N ASP A 445 1.74 10.05 -11.95
CA ASP A 445 1.43 9.16 -13.08
C ASP A 445 2.39 9.38 -14.28
N GLU A 446 2.55 8.37 -15.13
CA GLU A 446 3.44 8.38 -16.31
C GLU A 446 2.79 7.79 -17.57
N ILE A 447 2.76 8.57 -18.66
CA ILE A 447 2.23 8.19 -19.97
C ILE A 447 3.26 8.42 -21.08
N ALA A 448 3.22 7.63 -22.15
CA ALA A 448 4.21 7.70 -23.24
C ALA A 448 3.59 7.48 -24.62
N SER A 449 4.31 7.86 -25.68
CA SER A 449 3.93 7.59 -27.07
C SER A 449 3.83 6.11 -27.39
N SER A 450 4.72 5.30 -26.80
CA SER A 450 4.75 3.84 -26.89
C SER A 450 5.71 3.27 -25.84
N SER A 451 5.73 1.93 -25.70
CA SER A 451 6.72 1.20 -24.90
C SER A 451 7.13 -0.09 -25.61
N TYR A 452 8.41 -0.46 -25.50
CA TYR A 452 8.97 -1.69 -26.02
C TYR A 452 8.95 -2.78 -24.94
N SER A 453 8.14 -3.83 -25.13
CA SER A 453 8.06 -4.95 -24.19
C SER A 453 7.79 -4.46 -22.75
N THR A 454 8.58 -4.91 -21.77
CA THR A 454 8.49 -4.51 -20.36
C THR A 454 9.20 -3.18 -20.01
N SER A 455 9.76 -2.44 -20.98
CA SER A 455 10.30 -1.09 -20.76
C SER A 455 9.17 -0.05 -20.71
N LEU A 456 8.33 -0.18 -19.68
CA LEU A 456 7.11 0.61 -19.43
C LEU A 456 7.44 1.97 -18.78
N PRO A 457 6.53 2.98 -18.79
CA PRO A 457 6.89 4.37 -18.45
C PRO A 457 7.51 4.58 -17.06
N PHE A 458 7.05 3.85 -16.04
CA PHE A 458 7.61 3.89 -14.68
C PHE A 458 9.09 3.48 -14.60
N ALA A 459 9.61 2.76 -15.61
CA ALA A 459 11.03 2.45 -15.73
C ALA A 459 11.91 3.66 -16.08
N ALA A 460 11.34 4.87 -16.19
CA ALA A 460 12.06 6.14 -16.22
C ALA A 460 12.00 6.92 -14.89
N THR A 461 11.37 6.37 -13.86
CA THR A 461 11.15 7.02 -12.56
C THR A 461 11.42 6.10 -11.37
N ASP A 462 11.77 4.83 -11.59
CA ASP A 462 11.94 3.79 -10.56
C ASP A 462 13.23 3.90 -9.72
N ARG A 463 13.91 5.06 -9.74
CA ARG A 463 15.17 5.36 -9.01
C ARG A 463 16.30 4.35 -9.28
N ASN A 464 16.23 3.61 -10.39
CA ASN A 464 17.17 2.56 -10.74
C ASN A 464 17.81 2.85 -12.09
N ASP A 465 18.98 3.52 -12.08
CA ASP A 465 19.73 3.89 -13.28
C ASP A 465 20.11 2.68 -14.19
N ASN A 466 19.94 1.43 -13.75
CA ASN A 466 20.08 0.24 -14.60
C ASN A 466 18.82 -0.08 -15.43
N SER A 467 17.65 0.35 -14.95
CA SER A 467 16.33 0.32 -15.60
C SER A 467 16.26 1.28 -16.79
N SER A 468 15.15 1.22 -17.54
CA SER A 468 14.79 2.24 -18.53
C SER A 468 13.41 2.03 -19.16
N TRP A 469 12.67 3.12 -19.39
CA TRP A 469 11.64 3.20 -20.41
C TRP A 469 12.28 3.29 -21.81
N ASN A 470 11.64 2.67 -22.81
CA ASN A 470 12.07 2.73 -24.20
C ASN A 470 10.84 2.67 -25.11
N ALA A 471 10.71 3.61 -26.04
CA ALA A 471 9.57 3.72 -26.94
C ALA A 471 9.47 2.58 -27.97
N GLY A 472 10.57 1.88 -28.27
CA GLY A 472 10.68 0.90 -29.35
C GLY A 472 10.77 1.51 -30.75
N GLY A 473 11.01 2.82 -30.84
CA GLY A 473 11.06 3.56 -32.09
C GLY A 473 12.02 4.75 -32.04
N TYR A 474 12.48 5.17 -33.22
CA TYR A 474 13.21 6.41 -33.42
C TYR A 474 12.30 7.63 -33.23
N ALA A 475 12.91 8.82 -33.10
CA ALA A 475 12.20 10.09 -33.01
C ALA A 475 11.27 10.34 -34.23
N PRO A 476 10.13 11.04 -34.05
CA PRO A 476 9.67 11.66 -32.81
C PRO A 476 9.03 10.67 -31.83
N GLN A 477 9.37 10.78 -30.54
CA GLN A 477 8.76 10.02 -29.43
C GLN A 477 8.71 10.88 -28.17
N TRP A 478 7.82 10.55 -27.23
CA TRP A 478 7.69 11.29 -25.98
C TRP A 478 7.30 10.41 -24.78
N ILE A 479 7.70 10.87 -23.60
CA ILE A 479 7.16 10.44 -22.30
C ILE A 479 6.75 11.69 -21.53
N ALA A 480 5.64 11.60 -20.79
CA ALA A 480 5.08 12.67 -20.00
C ALA A 480 4.67 12.19 -18.60
N PHE A 481 4.77 13.09 -17.65
CA PHE A 481 4.71 12.83 -16.22
C PHE A 481 3.73 13.81 -15.58
N ASP A 482 2.74 13.32 -14.85
CA ASP A 482 1.91 14.15 -13.96
C ASP A 482 2.68 14.32 -12.64
N LEU A 483 2.84 15.54 -12.14
CA LEU A 483 3.42 15.82 -10.82
C LEU A 483 2.35 15.97 -9.73
N GLY A 484 1.09 15.61 -10.04
CA GLY A 484 -0.09 15.63 -9.18
C GLY A 484 -0.65 17.02 -8.92
N ASN A 485 0.24 17.97 -8.70
CA ASN A 485 -0.02 19.38 -8.42
C ASN A 485 0.88 20.29 -9.25
N THR A 486 0.53 21.57 -9.34
CA THR A 486 1.36 22.57 -10.01
C THR A 486 2.63 22.84 -9.19
N ASN A 487 3.79 22.46 -9.72
CA ASN A 487 5.09 22.59 -9.08
C ASN A 487 5.94 23.70 -9.73
N PRO A 488 6.68 24.51 -8.96
CA PRO A 488 7.58 25.55 -9.49
C PRO A 488 8.96 24.95 -9.79
N LEU A 489 9.10 24.23 -10.91
CA LEU A 489 10.33 23.51 -11.25
C LEU A 489 11.50 24.45 -11.52
N GLN A 490 12.64 24.16 -10.89
CA GLN A 490 13.92 24.84 -11.09
C GLN A 490 14.93 24.00 -11.89
N ARG A 491 14.85 22.66 -11.82
CA ARG A 491 15.75 21.74 -12.54
C ARG A 491 15.02 20.47 -12.99
N ILE A 492 15.40 19.99 -14.18
CA ILE A 492 14.96 18.71 -14.75
C ILE A 492 16.22 17.98 -15.22
N GLU A 493 16.42 16.74 -14.75
CA GLU A 493 17.53 15.87 -15.16
C GLU A 493 17.01 14.70 -15.98
N LEU A 494 17.70 14.34 -17.07
CA LEU A 494 17.38 13.21 -17.95
C LEU A 494 18.61 12.31 -18.09
N LEU A 495 18.50 11.00 -17.84
CA LEU A 495 19.61 10.05 -18.01
C LEU A 495 19.39 9.16 -19.23
N THR A 496 20.28 9.25 -20.23
CA THR A 496 20.12 8.59 -21.53
C THR A 496 20.39 7.07 -21.50
N ILE A 497 19.67 6.32 -22.35
CA ILE A 497 20.05 4.93 -22.75
C ILE A 497 20.78 4.85 -24.10
N GLN A 498 21.00 5.99 -24.75
CA GLN A 498 21.30 6.10 -26.17
C GLN A 498 22.47 5.21 -26.64
N ASP A 499 22.21 4.41 -27.67
CA ASP A 499 23.20 3.68 -28.47
C ASP A 499 22.65 3.59 -29.91
N PRO A 500 23.34 4.14 -30.95
CA PRO A 500 24.65 4.79 -30.91
C PRO A 500 24.61 6.26 -30.45
N SER A 501 25.76 6.76 -30.00
CA SER A 501 26.02 8.18 -29.75
C SER A 501 25.82 9.03 -31.02
N GLY A 502 25.37 10.27 -30.87
CA GLY A 502 25.10 11.17 -31.99
C GLY A 502 24.18 12.34 -31.64
N ASN A 503 23.77 13.10 -32.66
CA ASN A 503 23.03 14.36 -32.46
C ASN A 503 21.56 14.13 -32.07
N THR A 504 21.10 14.81 -31.04
CA THR A 504 19.73 14.74 -30.50
C THR A 504 19.12 16.12 -30.31
N VAL A 505 17.78 16.14 -30.26
CA VAL A 505 16.99 17.30 -29.83
C VAL A 505 15.85 16.79 -28.94
N HIS A 506 15.86 17.23 -27.68
CA HIS A 506 14.82 16.97 -26.69
C HIS A 506 14.18 18.30 -26.28
N VAL A 507 12.89 18.48 -26.58
CA VAL A 507 12.09 19.61 -26.12
C VAL A 507 11.42 19.23 -24.80
N LEU A 508 11.58 20.08 -23.79
CA LEU A 508 10.86 20.01 -22.54
C LEU A 508 9.61 20.88 -22.64
N GLU A 509 8.45 20.32 -22.35
CA GLU A 509 7.16 20.99 -22.41
C GLU A 509 6.44 20.87 -21.06
N GLY A 510 5.75 21.93 -20.65
CA GLY A 510 4.85 21.98 -19.49
C GLY A 510 3.40 21.96 -19.92
N SER A 511 2.52 21.62 -18.98
CA SER A 511 1.06 21.68 -19.11
C SER A 511 0.40 21.71 -17.72
N PHE A 512 -0.76 22.35 -17.61
CA PHE A 512 -1.57 22.33 -16.37
C PHE A 512 -2.69 21.27 -16.40
N ASP A 513 -3.04 20.77 -17.58
CA ASP A 513 -4.21 19.92 -17.87
C ASP A 513 -3.87 18.58 -18.55
N GLY A 514 -2.60 18.36 -18.92
CA GLY A 514 -2.13 17.21 -19.70
C GLY A 514 -2.44 17.28 -21.21
N ALA A 515 -3.15 18.33 -21.67
CA ALA A 515 -3.67 18.45 -23.03
C ALA A 515 -3.13 19.68 -23.76
N SER A 516 -3.00 20.81 -23.06
CA SER A 516 -2.51 22.10 -23.54
C SER A 516 -1.03 22.26 -23.14
N TRP A 517 -0.13 22.18 -24.12
CA TRP A 517 1.32 22.12 -23.88
C TRP A 517 2.05 23.42 -24.28
N PHE A 518 3.04 23.81 -23.49
CA PHE A 518 3.88 25.01 -23.70
C PHE A 518 5.38 24.69 -23.49
N PRO A 519 6.31 25.33 -24.21
CA PRO A 519 7.73 25.03 -24.07
C PRO A 519 8.33 25.52 -22.73
N ILE A 520 9.10 24.65 -22.08
CA ILE A 520 9.94 24.92 -20.90
C ILE A 520 11.40 25.16 -21.32
N GLY A 521 11.89 24.41 -22.31
CA GLY A 521 13.26 24.54 -22.81
C GLY A 521 13.61 23.46 -23.82
N THR A 522 14.86 23.49 -24.30
CA THR A 522 15.38 22.51 -25.27
C THR A 522 16.79 22.08 -24.88
N LEU A 523 17.04 20.78 -24.91
CA LEU A 523 18.36 20.16 -24.75
C LEU A 523 18.73 19.56 -26.10
N ALA A 524 19.79 20.08 -26.75
CA ALA A 524 20.16 19.69 -28.10
C ALA A 524 21.69 19.70 -28.30
N GLY A 525 22.19 18.76 -29.10
CA GLY A 525 23.61 18.59 -29.39
C GLY A 525 23.99 17.12 -29.54
N VAL A 526 25.29 16.81 -29.50
CA VAL A 526 25.75 15.41 -29.48
C VAL A 526 25.58 14.83 -28.09
N THR A 527 24.88 13.70 -28.00
CA THR A 527 24.68 12.93 -26.77
C THR A 527 25.13 11.48 -26.93
N ASP A 528 25.39 10.84 -25.79
CA ASP A 528 25.86 9.46 -25.67
C ASP A 528 25.04 8.71 -24.61
N GLY A 529 25.24 7.39 -24.47
CA GLY A 529 24.58 6.57 -23.46
C GLY A 529 25.09 6.82 -22.03
N ASN A 530 24.22 6.68 -21.03
CA ASN A 530 24.49 6.97 -19.61
C ASN A 530 24.92 8.42 -19.33
N GLN A 531 24.60 9.35 -20.22
CA GLN A 531 24.86 10.78 -20.06
C GLN A 531 23.70 11.43 -19.28
N LEU A 532 24.03 12.11 -18.19
CA LEU A 532 23.08 12.97 -17.49
C LEU A 532 22.97 14.31 -18.22
N LEU A 533 21.80 14.58 -18.80
CA LEU A 533 21.42 15.88 -19.32
C LEU A 533 20.73 16.66 -18.20
N SER A 534 20.84 18.00 -18.21
CA SER A 534 20.19 18.84 -17.21
C SER A 534 19.69 20.14 -17.82
N TRP A 535 18.40 20.42 -17.64
CA TRP A 535 17.82 21.75 -17.79
C TRP A 535 17.73 22.41 -16.42
N SER A 536 18.04 23.71 -16.38
CA SER A 536 17.87 24.56 -15.20
C SER A 536 17.21 25.87 -15.63
N GLY A 537 16.26 26.37 -14.85
CA GLY A 537 15.49 27.56 -15.18
C GLY A 537 14.39 27.82 -14.16
N THR A 538 13.21 28.21 -14.63
CA THR A 538 12.01 28.31 -13.78
C THR A 538 10.78 28.04 -14.62
N ALA A 539 9.98 27.03 -14.25
CA ALA A 539 8.73 26.68 -14.93
C ALA A 539 7.68 26.21 -13.91
N SER A 540 6.57 26.94 -13.80
CA SER A 540 5.42 26.48 -13.03
C SER A 540 4.54 25.58 -13.92
N THR A 541 4.36 24.33 -13.53
CA THR A 541 3.63 23.34 -14.34
C THR A 541 3.12 22.18 -13.49
N ARG A 542 2.02 21.52 -13.88
CA ARG A 542 1.59 20.25 -13.27
C ARG A 542 2.19 19.05 -13.98
N TRP A 543 2.18 19.07 -15.31
CA TRP A 543 2.72 18.02 -16.16
C TRP A 543 4.07 18.44 -16.74
N VAL A 544 4.93 17.47 -17.05
CA VAL A 544 6.11 17.68 -17.91
C VAL A 544 6.14 16.63 -19.00
N ARG A 545 6.42 17.01 -20.25
CA ARG A 545 6.69 16.09 -21.36
C ARG A 545 8.12 16.28 -21.88
N VAL A 546 8.78 15.17 -22.14
CA VAL A 546 10.10 15.09 -22.79
C VAL A 546 9.89 14.60 -24.22
N MET A 547 9.77 15.54 -25.15
CA MET A 547 9.54 15.28 -26.57
C MET A 547 10.89 15.20 -27.30
N THR A 548 11.31 14.00 -27.70
CA THR A 548 12.54 13.81 -28.49
C THR A 548 12.20 13.90 -29.96
N THR A 549 12.66 14.94 -30.64
CA THR A 549 12.36 15.22 -32.07
C THR A 549 13.46 14.79 -33.03
N GLU A 550 14.69 14.61 -32.53
CA GLU A 550 15.84 14.10 -33.28
C GLU A 550 16.60 13.10 -32.41
N SER A 551 16.96 11.93 -32.96
CA SER A 551 17.77 10.89 -32.29
C SER A 551 18.36 9.91 -33.31
N PRO A 552 19.63 9.46 -33.14
CA PRO A 552 20.22 8.38 -33.94
C PRO A 552 19.84 6.98 -33.44
N SER A 553 19.26 6.86 -32.23
CA SER A 553 18.82 5.61 -31.60
C SER A 553 17.30 5.58 -31.41
N TRP A 554 16.78 4.43 -30.97
CA TRP A 554 15.46 4.40 -30.32
C TRP A 554 15.45 5.35 -29.11
N VAL A 555 14.30 5.99 -28.87
CA VAL A 555 14.13 6.95 -27.78
C VAL A 555 13.79 6.22 -26.48
N GLY A 556 14.44 6.60 -25.39
CA GLY A 556 14.17 6.10 -24.05
C GLY A 556 15.02 6.80 -23.00
N TRP A 557 14.71 6.54 -21.72
CA TRP A 557 15.33 7.18 -20.57
C TRP A 557 15.50 6.17 -19.44
N ARG A 558 16.65 6.24 -18.74
CA ARG A 558 16.93 5.47 -17.51
C ARG A 558 16.21 6.08 -16.31
N GLU A 559 16.34 7.40 -16.18
CA GLU A 559 15.76 8.19 -15.10
C GLU A 559 15.41 9.57 -15.65
N VAL A 560 14.27 10.11 -15.19
CA VAL A 560 13.85 11.50 -15.36
C VAL A 560 13.52 12.05 -13.97
N ARG A 561 14.16 13.15 -13.58
CA ARG A 561 14.13 13.64 -12.19
C ARG A 561 13.76 15.12 -12.16
N PHE A 562 12.77 15.47 -11.34
CA PHE A 562 12.20 16.81 -11.21
C PHE A 562 12.60 17.45 -9.89
N PHE A 563 12.93 18.73 -9.91
CA PHE A 563 13.27 19.49 -8.71
C PHE A 563 12.64 20.89 -8.70
N LYS A 564 12.10 21.28 -7.55
CA LYS A 564 11.53 22.60 -7.24
C LYS A 564 12.43 23.42 -6.31
#